data_AF-A0A0B0NRJ0-F1
#
_entry.id   AF-A0A0B0NRJ0-F1
#
_cell.length_a   1.000
_cell.length_b   1.000
_cell.length_c   1.000
_cell.angle_alpha   90.00
_cell.angle_beta   90.00
_cell.angle_gamma   90.00
#
_symmetry.space_group_name_H-M   'P 1'
#
loop_
_entity.id
_entity.type
_entity.pdbx_description
1 polymer ?
#
loop_
_entity_poly.entity_id
_entity_poly.type
_entity_poly.pdbx_seq_one_letter_code
_entity_poly.pdbx_strand_id
1 'polypeptide(L)'
;MAGESLPEFNYPKDVLQPLLSASNSSSLQQALEILIKNSRAAVGRAELASKNILPTVLKLVESLHHASSQEYLMQAMKLLRNLCAGEVANQNSFVEHNGIETVLTVLRSAALLSDPDFGIIHLSLQVLANVSLAGSELQEAIWHKLFPNEFFILASIHSLETSDPLCMILYTCCDGKPGLAIELCRDPGLPIVAGIIQTVASVGSRENWFKLLLSRLCLEDIHFPALFFKLCEGNASEDGGNTALGDKVFSSEQAFLLQIISEILNERLNEVRVPNETALCVLGIFKRSVSIVDFGARAKSGLPTGSTSVDVMGYSLIFLRDICAQDGLGDLKKVL
;
A
#
# COMPACT_ATOMS: atom_id res chain seq x y z
N MET A 1 46.55 -0.32 -7.83
CA MET A 1 45.26 0.20 -7.36
C MET A 1 44.76 1.13 -8.44
N ALA A 2 43.91 0.61 -9.33
CA ALA A 2 43.32 1.38 -10.41
C ALA A 2 42.29 2.32 -9.79
N GLY A 3 42.45 3.62 -10.03
CA GLY A 3 41.41 4.60 -9.72
C GLY A 3 40.28 4.39 -10.70
N GLU A 4 39.13 3.98 -10.19
CA GLU A 4 37.88 4.10 -10.93
C GLU A 4 37.67 5.59 -11.19
N SER A 5 37.79 5.98 -12.45
CA SER A 5 37.41 7.31 -12.91
C SER A 5 35.89 7.38 -12.76
N LEU A 6 35.43 8.31 -11.91
CA LEU A 6 34.04 8.74 -11.89
C LEU A 6 33.61 9.02 -13.33
N PRO A 7 32.42 8.56 -13.78
CA PRO A 7 31.93 9.01 -15.07
C PRO A 7 31.87 10.53 -15.02
N GLU A 8 32.50 11.20 -15.99
CA GLU A 8 32.38 12.64 -16.20
C GLU A 8 30.93 12.94 -16.59
N PHE A 9 30.05 12.95 -15.59
CA PHE A 9 28.69 13.37 -15.80
C PHE A 9 28.69 14.89 -15.93
N ASN A 10 28.61 15.37 -17.18
CA ASN A 10 28.27 16.74 -17.50
C ASN A 10 26.81 17.02 -17.12
N TYR A 11 26.50 16.99 -15.82
CA TYR A 11 25.22 17.48 -15.33
C TYR A 11 25.15 18.99 -15.56
N PRO A 12 23.96 19.53 -15.88
CA PRO A 12 23.77 20.97 -15.97
C PRO A 12 24.26 21.64 -14.67
N LYS A 13 25.10 22.68 -14.80
CA LYS A 13 25.71 23.37 -13.63
C LYS A 13 24.65 23.90 -12.67
N ASP A 14 23.48 24.24 -13.19
CA ASP A 14 22.28 24.68 -12.47
C ASP A 14 21.65 23.58 -11.59
N VAL A 15 21.95 22.30 -11.83
CA VAL A 15 21.53 21.18 -10.95
C VAL A 15 22.57 20.90 -9.87
N LEU A 16 23.86 20.92 -10.22
CA LEU A 16 24.93 20.57 -9.28
C LEU A 16 25.21 21.66 -8.24
N GLN A 17 25.31 22.92 -8.66
CA GLN A 17 25.75 24.02 -7.78
C GLN A 17 24.87 24.24 -6.54
N PRO A 18 23.52 24.20 -6.63
CA PRO A 18 22.68 24.36 -5.45
C PRO A 18 22.89 23.25 -4.42
N LEU A 19 23.07 22.00 -4.88
CA LEU A 19 23.31 20.85 -4.00
C LEU A 19 24.65 20.97 -3.27
N LEU A 20 25.73 21.27 -4.01
CA LEU A 20 27.08 21.47 -3.46
C LEU A 20 27.11 22.62 -2.44
N SER A 21 26.42 23.72 -2.75
CA SER A 21 26.33 24.88 -1.86
C SER A 21 25.52 24.58 -0.59
N ALA A 22 24.45 23.79 -0.70
CA ALA A 22 23.63 23.43 0.44
C ALA A 22 24.32 22.45 1.40
N SER A 23 25.18 21.58 0.87
CA SER A 23 25.98 20.60 1.64
C SER A 23 27.36 21.11 2.06
N ASN A 24 27.84 22.22 1.51
CA ASN A 24 29.24 22.67 1.59
C ASN A 24 30.23 21.58 1.13
N SER A 25 29.92 20.88 0.03
CA SER A 25 30.76 19.80 -0.51
C SER A 25 31.33 20.14 -1.89
N SER A 26 32.34 19.39 -2.32
CA SER A 26 33.01 19.56 -3.62
C SER A 26 32.60 18.52 -4.66
N SER A 27 31.89 17.45 -4.26
CA SER A 27 31.39 16.41 -5.15
C SER A 27 29.92 16.09 -4.91
N LEU A 28 29.25 15.56 -5.94
CA LEU A 28 27.84 15.15 -5.88
C LEU A 28 27.62 14.03 -4.86
N GLN A 29 28.51 13.02 -4.82
CA GLN A 29 28.43 11.92 -3.85
C GLN A 29 28.42 12.45 -2.41
N GLN A 30 29.39 13.31 -2.06
CA GLN A 30 29.45 13.92 -0.73
C GLN A 30 28.23 14.81 -0.46
N ALA A 31 27.73 15.53 -1.48
CA ALA A 31 26.53 16.34 -1.34
C ALA A 31 25.33 15.49 -0.95
N LEU A 32 25.06 14.41 -1.70
CA LEU A 32 23.94 13.51 -1.45
C LEU A 32 24.04 12.87 -0.07
N GLU A 33 25.21 12.37 0.33
CA GLU A 33 25.41 11.80 1.66
C GLU A 33 25.06 12.80 2.80
N ILE A 34 25.57 14.04 2.70
CA ILE A 34 25.33 15.08 3.70
C ILE A 34 23.86 15.50 3.71
N LEU A 35 23.26 15.73 2.54
CA LEU A 35 21.87 16.18 2.42
C LEU A 35 20.89 15.09 2.87
N ILE A 36 21.15 13.82 2.54
CA ILE A 36 20.35 12.68 3.02
C ILE A 36 20.44 12.59 4.54
N LYS A 37 21.62 12.78 5.13
CA LYS A 37 21.80 12.76 6.59
C LYS A 37 21.03 13.90 7.24
N ASN A 38 21.14 15.12 6.72
CA ASN A 38 20.49 16.30 7.29
C ASN A 38 18.97 16.23 7.20
N SER A 39 18.43 15.79 6.06
CA SER A 39 16.98 15.69 5.81
C SER A 39 16.24 14.64 6.66
N ARG A 40 16.95 13.83 7.47
CA ARG A 40 16.30 12.91 8.43
C ARG A 40 15.58 13.66 9.55
N ALA A 41 16.09 14.83 9.94
CA ALA A 41 15.50 15.65 11.00
C ALA A 41 14.56 16.71 10.42
N ALA A 42 13.49 17.05 11.14
CA ALA A 42 12.54 18.09 10.72
C ALA A 42 13.23 19.45 10.47
N VAL A 43 14.14 19.86 11.35
CA VAL A 43 14.94 21.09 11.20
C VAL A 43 15.75 21.07 9.89
N GLY A 44 16.40 19.95 9.58
CA GLY A 44 17.16 19.83 8.34
C GLY A 44 16.29 19.87 7.08
N ARG A 45 15.05 19.34 7.14
CA ARG A 45 14.09 19.47 6.04
C ARG A 45 13.64 20.90 5.84
N ALA A 46 13.31 21.61 6.92
CA ALA A 46 12.93 23.02 6.87
C ALA A 46 14.05 23.92 6.34
N GLU A 47 15.30 23.69 6.77
CA GLU A 47 16.48 24.39 6.25
C GLU A 47 16.65 24.16 4.73
N LEU A 48 16.53 22.91 4.27
CA LEU A 48 16.63 22.60 2.84
C LEU A 48 15.44 23.15 2.03
N ALA A 49 14.25 23.22 2.63
CA ALA A 49 13.08 23.86 2.03
C ALA A 49 13.30 25.37 1.84
N SER A 50 13.85 26.07 2.85
CA SER A 50 14.19 27.50 2.76
C SER A 50 15.23 27.82 1.68
N LYS A 51 16.05 26.83 1.32
CA LYS A 51 17.06 26.92 0.25
C LYS A 51 16.52 26.47 -1.12
N ASN A 52 15.23 26.12 -1.20
CA ASN A 52 14.56 25.63 -2.40
C ASN A 52 15.28 24.45 -3.07
N ILE A 53 15.70 23.45 -2.27
CA ILE A 53 16.50 22.32 -2.76
C ILE A 53 15.67 21.29 -3.51
N LEU A 54 14.39 21.12 -3.16
CA LEU A 54 13.55 20.06 -3.73
C LEU A 54 13.44 20.11 -5.27
N PRO A 55 13.19 21.26 -5.93
CA PRO A 55 13.16 21.32 -7.40
C PRO A 55 14.49 20.90 -8.04
N THR A 56 15.61 21.19 -7.38
CA THR A 56 16.93 20.78 -7.85
C THR A 56 17.08 19.26 -7.78
N VAL A 57 16.57 18.64 -6.71
CA VAL A 57 16.58 17.19 -6.55
C VAL A 57 15.68 16.50 -7.57
N LEU A 58 14.51 17.07 -7.91
CA LEU A 58 13.64 16.55 -8.97
C LEU A 58 14.35 16.52 -10.33
N LYS A 59 14.98 17.63 -10.73
CA LYS A 59 15.79 17.70 -11.96
C LYS A 59 16.95 16.70 -11.96
N LEU A 60 17.58 16.51 -10.80
CA LEU A 60 18.64 15.52 -10.64
C LEU A 60 18.11 14.10 -10.86
N VAL A 61 16.95 13.75 -10.29
CA VAL A 61 16.29 12.45 -10.48
C VAL A 61 16.00 12.19 -11.96
N GLU A 62 15.44 13.16 -12.67
CA GLU A 62 15.19 13.05 -14.12
C GLU A 62 16.47 12.81 -14.90
N SER A 63 17.50 13.62 -14.64
CA SER A 63 18.80 13.51 -15.32
C SER A 63 19.46 12.15 -15.07
N LEU A 64 19.42 11.67 -13.83
CA LEU A 64 20.00 10.39 -13.42
C LEU A 64 19.27 9.19 -14.01
N HIS A 65 17.94 9.30 -14.11
CA HIS A 65 17.12 8.30 -14.74
C HIS A 65 17.49 8.13 -16.23
N HIS A 66 17.64 9.25 -16.96
CA HIS A 66 18.06 9.21 -18.37
C HIS A 66 19.50 8.74 -18.57
N ALA A 67 20.39 9.00 -17.62
CA ALA A 67 21.79 8.59 -17.67
C ALA A 67 22.03 7.14 -17.18
N SER A 68 20.98 6.44 -16.74
CA SER A 68 21.06 5.07 -16.17
C SER A 68 22.06 4.93 -15.01
N SER A 69 22.22 5.98 -14.20
CA SER A 69 23.13 5.97 -13.04
C SER A 69 22.41 5.52 -11.77
N GLN A 70 22.24 4.20 -11.63
CA GLN A 70 21.35 3.60 -10.62
C GLN A 70 21.73 3.96 -9.17
N GLU A 71 23.03 3.96 -8.83
CA GLU A 71 23.48 4.28 -7.47
C GLU A 71 23.12 5.72 -7.07
N TYR A 72 23.45 6.68 -7.92
CA TYR A 72 23.13 8.08 -7.68
C TYR A 72 21.62 8.33 -7.73
N LEU A 73 20.89 7.64 -8.61
CA LEU A 73 19.42 7.72 -8.67
C LEU A 73 18.81 7.27 -7.35
N MET A 74 19.24 6.13 -6.79
CA MET A 74 18.79 5.68 -5.48
C MET A 74 19.08 6.70 -4.38
N GLN A 75 20.26 7.34 -4.39
CA GLN A 75 20.60 8.37 -3.42
C GLN A 75 19.72 9.63 -3.58
N ALA A 76 19.50 10.08 -4.80
CA ALA A 76 18.61 11.21 -5.10
C ALA A 76 17.15 10.92 -4.68
N MET A 77 16.65 9.71 -4.94
CA MET A 77 15.32 9.26 -4.52
C MET A 77 15.20 9.18 -2.99
N LYS A 78 16.24 8.70 -2.29
CA LYS A 78 16.30 8.73 -0.81
C LYS A 78 16.22 10.15 -0.26
N LEU A 79 16.95 11.08 -0.87
CA LEU A 79 16.90 12.49 -0.50
C LEU A 79 15.50 13.06 -0.74
N LEU A 80 14.93 12.83 -1.93
CA LEU A 80 13.60 13.30 -2.30
C LEU A 80 12.52 12.81 -1.33
N ARG A 81 12.54 11.52 -0.99
CA ARG A 81 11.65 10.92 0.01
C ARG A 81 11.75 11.65 1.34
N ASN A 82 12.97 11.87 1.84
CA ASN A 82 13.17 12.57 3.10
C ASN A 82 12.63 13.99 3.02
N LEU A 83 12.92 14.74 1.96
CA LEU A 83 12.45 16.13 1.80
C LEU A 83 10.92 16.24 1.82
N CYS A 84 10.21 15.24 1.29
CA CYS A 84 8.75 15.20 1.26
C CYS A 84 8.10 14.75 2.58
N ALA A 85 8.89 14.36 3.60
CA ALA A 85 8.37 13.80 4.85
C ALA A 85 7.86 14.89 5.82
N GLY A 86 6.59 15.28 5.69
CA GLY A 86 5.92 16.18 6.63
C GLY A 86 6.44 17.61 6.65
N GLU A 87 7.15 18.04 5.59
CA GLU A 87 7.57 19.42 5.39
C GLU A 87 6.70 20.05 4.29
N VAL A 88 5.76 20.90 4.69
CA VAL A 88 4.70 21.45 3.82
C VAL A 88 5.29 22.24 2.66
N ALA A 89 6.34 23.04 2.90
CA ALA A 89 6.97 23.83 1.85
C ALA A 89 7.56 22.94 0.73
N ASN A 90 8.18 21.82 1.11
CA ASN A 90 8.69 20.84 0.16
C ASN A 90 7.55 20.11 -0.55
N GLN A 91 6.50 19.70 0.15
CA GLN A 91 5.36 19.01 -0.46
C GLN A 91 4.62 19.88 -1.48
N ASN A 92 4.43 21.17 -1.20
CA ASN A 92 3.86 22.12 -2.15
C ASN A 92 4.79 22.31 -3.36
N SER A 93 6.09 22.50 -3.11
CA SER A 93 7.10 22.62 -4.17
C SER A 93 7.14 21.38 -5.07
N PHE A 94 6.92 20.19 -4.51
CA PHE A 94 6.86 18.93 -5.25
C PHE A 94 5.69 18.92 -6.26
N VAL A 95 4.53 19.45 -5.88
CA VAL A 95 3.37 19.60 -6.79
C VAL A 95 3.69 20.59 -7.90
N GLU A 96 4.17 21.78 -7.51
CA GLU A 96 4.46 22.88 -8.44
C GLU A 96 5.47 22.49 -9.54
N HIS A 97 6.36 21.55 -9.25
CA HIS A 97 7.43 21.11 -10.13
C HIS A 97 7.18 19.73 -10.74
N ASN A 98 5.92 19.31 -10.90
CA ASN A 98 5.52 18.05 -11.54
C ASN A 98 6.13 16.79 -10.90
N GLY A 99 6.43 16.83 -9.59
CA GLY A 99 7.14 15.74 -8.90
C GLY A 99 6.45 14.39 -9.01
N ILE A 100 5.10 14.35 -9.08
CA ILE A 100 4.37 13.09 -9.30
C ILE A 100 4.77 12.46 -10.64
N GLU A 101 4.83 13.24 -11.72
CA GLU A 101 5.16 12.70 -13.05
C GLU A 101 6.62 12.24 -13.11
N THR A 102 7.53 13.00 -12.50
CA THR A 102 8.95 12.63 -12.38
C THR A 102 9.11 11.28 -11.67
N VAL A 103 8.47 11.12 -10.51
CA VAL A 103 8.54 9.87 -9.72
C VAL A 103 7.84 8.72 -10.45
N LEU A 104 6.72 8.96 -11.12
CA LEU A 104 6.03 7.94 -11.89
C LEU A 104 6.83 7.46 -13.10
N THR A 105 7.54 8.36 -13.78
CA THR A 105 8.43 7.98 -14.88
C THR A 105 9.51 7.00 -14.40
N VAL A 106 10.13 7.29 -13.26
CA VAL A 106 11.12 6.41 -12.62
C VAL A 106 10.47 5.08 -12.19
N LEU A 107 9.30 5.14 -11.56
CA LEU A 107 8.56 3.97 -11.08
C LEU A 107 8.18 3.02 -12.22
N ARG A 108 7.59 3.55 -13.31
CA ARG A 108 7.19 2.77 -14.48
C ARG A 108 8.39 2.06 -15.11
N SER A 109 9.49 2.78 -15.28
CA SER A 109 10.71 2.21 -15.84
C SER A 109 11.29 1.10 -14.97
N ALA A 110 11.10 1.15 -13.64
CA ALA A 110 11.55 0.11 -12.72
C ALA A 110 10.59 -1.09 -12.65
N ALA A 111 9.28 -0.84 -12.71
CA ALA A 111 8.24 -1.87 -12.56
C ALA A 111 7.99 -2.68 -13.84
N LEU A 112 8.22 -2.11 -15.02
CA LEU A 112 7.95 -2.76 -16.32
C LEU A 112 9.13 -3.59 -16.85
N LEU A 113 10.21 -3.73 -16.10
CA LEU A 113 11.34 -4.59 -16.45
C LEU A 113 10.97 -6.07 -16.31
N SER A 114 11.62 -6.94 -17.08
CA SER A 114 11.49 -8.40 -16.91
C SER A 114 11.93 -8.87 -15.51
N ASP A 115 12.87 -8.14 -14.90
CA ASP A 115 13.27 -8.26 -13.51
C ASP A 115 13.07 -6.89 -12.84
N PRO A 116 11.96 -6.69 -12.09
CA PRO A 116 11.65 -5.39 -11.51
C PRO A 116 12.72 -4.89 -10.54
N ASP A 117 13.07 -3.60 -10.62
CA ASP A 117 13.98 -2.98 -9.64
C ASP A 117 13.21 -2.65 -8.36
N PHE A 118 13.12 -3.64 -7.47
CA PHE A 118 12.43 -3.52 -6.18
C PHE A 118 12.96 -2.35 -5.32
N GLY A 119 14.24 -2.00 -5.44
CA GLY A 119 14.84 -0.90 -4.69
C GLY A 119 14.29 0.46 -5.12
N ILE A 120 14.23 0.69 -6.44
CA ILE A 120 13.66 1.91 -7.02
C ILE A 120 12.14 1.96 -6.85
N ILE A 121 11.45 0.84 -7.02
CA ILE A 121 10.00 0.73 -6.81
C ILE A 121 9.66 1.13 -5.37
N HIS A 122 10.33 0.52 -4.39
CA HIS A 122 10.14 0.82 -2.97
C HIS A 122 10.37 2.31 -2.67
N LEU A 123 11.49 2.88 -3.13
CA LEU A 123 11.79 4.30 -2.88
C LEU A 123 10.77 5.23 -3.53
N SER A 124 10.35 4.94 -4.75
CA SER A 124 9.34 5.73 -5.47
C SER A 124 8.01 5.71 -4.74
N LEU A 125 7.56 4.55 -4.27
CA LEU A 125 6.35 4.42 -3.47
C LEU A 125 6.47 5.15 -2.13
N GLN A 126 7.63 5.11 -1.46
CA GLN A 126 7.83 5.90 -0.24
C GLN A 126 7.75 7.41 -0.48
N VAL A 127 8.23 7.92 -1.62
CA VAL A 127 8.06 9.34 -1.98
C VAL A 127 6.57 9.65 -2.13
N LEU A 128 5.84 8.85 -2.92
CA LEU A 128 4.40 9.03 -3.16
C LEU A 128 3.58 8.91 -1.87
N ALA A 129 3.94 7.98 -0.99
CA ALA A 129 3.30 7.81 0.31
C ALA A 129 3.49 9.06 1.19
N ASN A 130 4.69 9.63 1.26
CA ASN A 130 4.96 10.84 2.02
C ASN A 130 4.18 12.06 1.51
N VAL A 131 4.02 12.22 0.19
CA VAL A 131 3.24 13.32 -0.38
C VAL A 131 1.74 13.08 -0.31
N SER A 132 1.27 11.82 -0.26
CA SER A 132 -0.16 11.51 -0.09
C SER A 132 -0.72 11.99 1.26
N LEU A 133 0.14 12.20 2.25
CA LEU A 133 -0.22 12.76 3.57
C LEU A 133 -0.41 14.29 3.56
N ALA A 134 -0.02 14.98 2.48
CA ALA A 134 0.05 16.44 2.45
C ALA A 134 -1.29 17.14 2.21
N GLY A 135 -2.30 16.43 1.68
CA GLY A 135 -3.64 16.99 1.47
C GLY A 135 -4.40 16.39 0.30
N SER A 136 -5.65 16.85 0.14
CA SER A 136 -6.63 16.26 -0.78
C SER A 136 -6.26 16.38 -2.26
N GLU A 137 -5.66 17.51 -2.66
CA GLU A 137 -5.25 17.77 -4.05
C GLU A 137 -4.17 16.78 -4.51
N LEU A 138 -3.17 16.53 -3.66
CA LEU A 138 -2.11 15.56 -3.92
C LEU A 138 -2.66 14.14 -3.99
N GLN A 139 -3.57 13.77 -3.08
CA GLN A 139 -4.24 12.47 -3.10
C GLN A 139 -5.01 12.24 -4.41
N GLU A 140 -5.76 13.25 -4.88
CA GLU A 140 -6.49 13.17 -6.16
C GLU A 140 -5.56 13.09 -7.36
N ALA A 141 -4.49 13.88 -7.38
CA ALA A 141 -3.50 13.85 -8.46
C ALA A 141 -2.78 12.50 -8.55
N ILE A 142 -2.43 11.89 -7.41
CA ILE A 142 -1.89 10.53 -7.33
C ILE A 142 -2.93 9.54 -7.85
N TRP A 143 -4.16 9.58 -7.32
CA TRP A 143 -5.23 8.67 -7.69
C TRP A 143 -5.46 8.66 -9.21
N HIS A 144 -5.65 9.84 -9.82
CA HIS A 144 -5.91 9.97 -11.25
C HIS A 144 -4.77 9.47 -12.14
N LYS A 145 -3.52 9.50 -11.67
CA LYS A 145 -2.37 9.05 -12.46
C LYS A 145 -2.08 7.56 -12.30
N LEU A 146 -2.43 6.96 -11.16
CA LEU A 146 -2.11 5.55 -10.88
C LEU A 146 -3.31 4.60 -11.07
N PHE A 147 -4.53 5.04 -10.79
CA PHE A 147 -5.70 4.17 -10.84
C PHE A 147 -6.22 3.95 -12.27
N PRO A 148 -6.65 2.72 -12.64
CA PRO A 148 -6.44 1.46 -11.92
C PRO A 148 -5.11 0.78 -12.29
N ASN A 149 -4.56 1.08 -13.47
CA ASN A 149 -3.55 0.23 -14.12
C ASN A 149 -2.22 0.17 -13.37
N GLU A 150 -1.67 1.31 -12.95
CA GLU A 150 -0.38 1.33 -12.25
C GLU A 150 -0.51 0.67 -10.89
N PHE A 151 -1.59 0.96 -10.16
CA PHE A 151 -1.87 0.29 -8.89
C PHE A 151 -2.02 -1.23 -9.05
N PHE A 152 -2.63 -1.70 -10.14
CA PHE A 152 -2.73 -3.12 -10.42
C PHE A 152 -1.36 -3.76 -10.69
N ILE A 153 -0.51 -3.11 -11.50
CA ILE A 153 0.86 -3.57 -11.76
C ILE A 153 1.62 -3.69 -10.43
N LEU A 154 1.56 -2.66 -9.59
CA LEU A 154 2.26 -2.62 -8.31
C LEU A 154 1.73 -3.64 -7.30
N ALA A 155 0.41 -3.83 -7.24
CA ALA A 155 -0.21 -4.84 -6.37
C ALA A 155 0.10 -6.28 -6.80
N SER A 156 0.46 -6.49 -8.07
CA SER A 156 0.91 -7.77 -8.61
C SER A 156 2.37 -8.08 -8.28
N ILE A 157 3.10 -7.10 -7.70
CA ILE A 157 4.46 -7.31 -7.19
C ILE A 157 4.35 -7.88 -5.77
N HIS A 158 4.58 -9.18 -5.63
CA HIS A 158 4.49 -9.90 -4.36
C HIS A 158 5.68 -9.62 -3.42
N SER A 159 5.84 -8.35 -3.02
CA SER A 159 6.90 -7.88 -2.12
C SER A 159 6.32 -6.99 -1.02
N LEU A 160 6.76 -7.26 0.21
CA LEU A 160 6.43 -6.52 1.41
C LEU A 160 6.87 -5.04 1.32
N GLU A 161 8.04 -4.81 0.73
CA GLU A 161 8.59 -3.48 0.47
C GLU A 161 7.70 -2.66 -0.49
N THR A 162 6.90 -3.32 -1.33
CA THR A 162 5.96 -2.68 -2.24
C THR A 162 4.58 -2.53 -1.59
N SER A 163 4.08 -3.60 -0.94
CA SER A 163 2.72 -3.64 -0.39
C SER A 163 2.48 -2.62 0.72
N ASP A 164 3.44 -2.43 1.64
CA ASP A 164 3.26 -1.51 2.78
C ASP A 164 3.05 -0.05 2.33
N PRO A 165 3.96 0.58 1.55
CA PRO A 165 3.73 1.95 1.08
C PRO A 165 2.56 2.05 0.10
N LEU A 166 2.25 1.00 -0.67
CA LEU A 166 1.05 0.97 -1.51
C LEU A 166 -0.24 1.00 -0.67
N CYS A 167 -0.30 0.22 0.41
CA CYS A 167 -1.43 0.28 1.35
C CYS A 167 -1.59 1.66 1.96
N MET A 168 -0.48 2.31 2.32
CA MET A 168 -0.49 3.67 2.84
C MET A 168 -1.11 4.65 1.82
N ILE A 169 -0.66 4.62 0.56
CA ILE A 169 -1.18 5.49 -0.51
C ILE A 169 -2.68 5.24 -0.74
N LEU A 170 -3.10 3.98 -0.85
CA LEU A 170 -4.51 3.65 -1.07
C LEU A 170 -5.37 4.09 0.11
N TYR A 171 -4.92 3.83 1.34
CA TYR A 171 -5.63 4.26 2.54
C TYR A 171 -5.76 5.79 2.59
N THR A 172 -4.66 6.53 2.44
CA THR A 172 -4.69 8.00 2.52
C THR A 172 -5.53 8.64 1.42
N CYS A 173 -5.60 8.04 0.23
CA CYS A 173 -6.49 8.51 -0.83
C CYS A 173 -7.96 8.22 -0.50
N CYS A 174 -8.28 7.06 0.08
CA CYS A 174 -9.66 6.66 0.40
C CYS A 174 -10.19 7.29 1.69
N ASP A 175 -9.32 7.65 2.63
CA ASP A 175 -9.69 8.17 3.94
C ASP A 175 -10.44 9.51 3.78
N GLY A 176 -11.64 9.59 4.39
CA GLY A 176 -12.55 10.72 4.22
C GLY A 176 -13.14 10.90 2.81
N LYS A 177 -12.87 10.00 1.84
CA LYS A 177 -13.35 10.08 0.45
C LYS A 177 -14.07 8.78 0.02
N PRO A 178 -15.34 8.57 0.42
CA PRO A 178 -16.09 7.36 0.10
C PRO A 178 -16.17 7.02 -1.39
N GLY A 179 -16.15 8.05 -2.26
CA GLY A 179 -16.15 7.85 -3.71
C GLY A 179 -14.95 7.05 -4.23
N LEU A 180 -13.75 7.30 -3.69
CA LEU A 180 -12.53 6.58 -4.10
C LEU A 180 -12.49 5.16 -3.51
N ALA A 181 -12.97 4.98 -2.28
CA ALA A 181 -13.13 3.65 -1.69
C ALA A 181 -14.10 2.77 -2.52
N ILE A 182 -15.23 3.34 -2.95
CA ILE A 182 -16.17 2.66 -3.84
C ILE A 182 -15.51 2.32 -5.17
N GLU A 183 -14.73 3.22 -5.76
CA GLU A 183 -14.01 2.97 -7.01
C GLU A 183 -12.99 1.82 -6.86
N LEU A 184 -12.25 1.80 -5.75
CA LEU A 184 -11.30 0.74 -5.40
C LEU A 184 -11.97 -0.62 -5.21
N CYS A 185 -13.24 -0.63 -4.80
CA CYS A 185 -14.00 -1.86 -4.55
C CYS A 185 -14.96 -2.24 -5.69
N ARG A 186 -14.83 -1.61 -6.87
CA ARG A 186 -15.48 -2.04 -8.12
C ARG A 186 -14.53 -2.89 -8.96
N ASP A 187 -15.04 -3.46 -10.06
CA ASP A 187 -14.32 -4.36 -10.96
C ASP A 187 -12.88 -3.95 -11.32
N PRO A 188 -12.56 -2.68 -11.67
CA PRO A 188 -11.17 -2.32 -11.98
C PRO A 188 -10.26 -2.23 -10.74
N GLY A 189 -10.83 -1.99 -9.55
CA GLY A 189 -10.09 -1.84 -8.30
C GLY A 189 -9.97 -3.12 -7.48
N LEU A 190 -10.96 -4.00 -7.52
CA LEU A 190 -11.00 -5.24 -6.75
C LEU A 190 -9.74 -6.13 -6.95
N PRO A 191 -9.21 -6.31 -8.18
CA PRO A 191 -7.96 -7.04 -8.39
C PRO A 191 -6.75 -6.44 -7.66
N ILE A 192 -6.72 -5.11 -7.45
CA ILE A 192 -5.64 -4.41 -6.74
C ILE A 192 -5.64 -4.83 -5.27
N VAL A 193 -6.80 -4.74 -4.62
CA VAL A 193 -6.93 -5.13 -3.20
C VAL A 193 -6.70 -6.63 -3.02
N ALA A 194 -7.20 -7.45 -3.94
CA ALA A 194 -6.95 -8.89 -3.94
C ALA A 194 -5.45 -9.24 -4.05
N GLY A 195 -4.70 -8.59 -4.94
CA GLY A 195 -3.26 -8.80 -5.09
C GLY A 195 -2.47 -8.39 -3.85
N ILE A 196 -2.89 -7.31 -3.18
CA ILE A 196 -2.32 -6.91 -1.89
C ILE A 196 -2.59 -7.97 -0.82
N ILE A 197 -3.83 -8.48 -0.72
CA ILE A 197 -4.19 -9.54 0.25
C ILE A 197 -3.35 -10.79 0.01
N GLN A 198 -3.19 -11.23 -1.24
CA GLN A 198 -2.36 -12.39 -1.59
C GLN A 198 -0.90 -12.18 -1.16
N THR A 199 -0.36 -10.99 -1.38
CA THR A 199 0.99 -10.63 -0.96
C THR A 199 1.12 -10.67 0.56
N VAL A 200 0.24 -9.99 1.29
CA VAL A 200 0.31 -9.94 2.75
C VAL A 200 0.04 -11.32 3.38
N ALA A 201 -0.84 -12.13 2.81
CA ALA A 201 -1.09 -13.49 3.27
C ALA A 201 0.16 -14.39 3.15
N SER A 202 1.02 -14.14 2.16
CA SER A 202 2.21 -14.96 1.89
C SER A 202 3.46 -14.47 2.60
N VAL A 203 3.70 -13.15 2.66
CA VAL A 203 4.93 -12.56 3.23
C VAL A 203 4.72 -11.71 4.48
N GLY A 204 3.47 -11.51 4.92
CA GLY A 204 3.11 -10.67 6.06
C GLY A 204 3.03 -9.18 5.72
N SER A 205 2.85 -8.35 6.76
CA SER A 205 2.86 -6.87 6.71
C SER A 205 3.75 -6.34 7.85
N ARG A 206 4.52 -5.27 7.63
CA ARG A 206 5.32 -4.66 8.73
C ARG A 206 4.56 -3.56 9.45
N GLU A 207 3.82 -2.77 8.69
CA GLU A 207 3.11 -1.59 9.17
C GLU A 207 1.60 -1.83 9.23
N ASN A 208 0.89 -1.00 9.99
CA ASN A 208 -0.56 -1.13 10.20
C ASN A 208 -1.38 -0.63 9.00
N TRP A 209 -0.77 -0.11 7.94
CA TRP A 209 -1.49 0.46 6.79
C TRP A 209 -2.41 -0.54 6.10
N PHE A 210 -2.01 -1.81 6.02
CA PHE A 210 -2.88 -2.86 5.48
C PHE A 210 -4.14 -3.05 6.33
N LYS A 211 -3.99 -3.12 7.65
CA LYS A 211 -5.13 -3.19 8.59
C LYS A 211 -6.02 -1.94 8.49
N LEU A 212 -5.43 -0.75 8.38
CA LEU A 212 -6.17 0.51 8.21
C LEU A 212 -6.97 0.53 6.91
N LEU A 213 -6.36 0.13 5.78
CA LEU A 213 -7.03 0.00 4.49
C LEU A 213 -8.20 -0.98 4.56
N LEU A 214 -7.97 -2.19 5.10
CA LEU A 214 -9.02 -3.19 5.22
C LEU A 214 -10.14 -2.76 6.18
N SER A 215 -9.79 -2.09 7.29
CA SER A 215 -10.80 -1.55 8.20
C SER A 215 -11.72 -0.57 7.49
N ARG A 216 -11.14 0.34 6.68
CA ARG A 216 -11.88 1.31 5.89
C ARG A 216 -12.80 0.63 4.87
N LEU A 217 -12.24 -0.26 4.05
CA LEU A 217 -12.99 -0.89 2.95
C LEU A 217 -14.06 -1.89 3.45
N CYS A 218 -13.71 -2.75 4.41
CA CYS A 218 -14.54 -3.89 4.78
C CYS A 218 -15.53 -3.60 5.91
N LEU A 219 -15.15 -2.77 6.89
CA LEU A 219 -15.98 -2.50 8.07
C LEU A 219 -16.74 -1.17 7.97
N GLU A 220 -16.14 -0.14 7.38
CA GLU A 220 -16.77 1.19 7.26
C GLU A 220 -17.57 1.34 5.96
N ASP A 221 -17.01 0.95 4.80
CA ASP A 221 -17.62 1.17 3.47
C ASP A 221 -18.34 -0.08 2.88
N ILE A 222 -18.54 -1.14 3.67
CA ILE A 222 -19.35 -2.34 3.33
C ILE A 222 -18.86 -3.14 2.11
N HIS A 223 -17.56 -3.07 1.77
CA HIS A 223 -17.02 -3.75 0.59
C HIS A 223 -16.49 -5.17 0.87
N PHE A 224 -16.66 -5.66 2.10
CA PHE A 224 -16.25 -7.01 2.51
C PHE A 224 -16.79 -8.11 1.56
N PRO A 225 -18.09 -8.16 1.20
CA PRO A 225 -18.61 -9.24 0.35
C PRO A 225 -17.92 -9.29 -1.01
N ALA A 226 -17.80 -8.13 -1.68
CA ALA A 226 -17.19 -8.05 -3.01
C ALA A 226 -15.74 -8.54 -2.98
N LEU A 227 -14.97 -8.12 -1.97
CA LEU A 227 -13.58 -8.53 -1.80
C LEU A 227 -13.45 -10.02 -1.46
N PHE A 228 -14.28 -10.54 -0.56
CA PHE A 228 -14.27 -11.93 -0.16
C PHE A 228 -14.55 -12.88 -1.34
N PHE A 229 -15.53 -12.54 -2.18
CA PHE A 229 -15.83 -13.36 -3.36
C PHE A 229 -14.79 -13.21 -4.47
N LYS A 230 -14.16 -12.04 -4.62
CA LYS A 230 -13.06 -11.86 -5.58
C LYS A 230 -11.88 -12.79 -5.31
N LEU A 231 -11.56 -13.03 -4.04
CA LEU A 231 -10.49 -13.96 -3.62
C LEU A 231 -10.76 -15.43 -3.95
N CYS A 232 -11.99 -15.77 -4.37
CA CYS A 232 -12.34 -17.11 -4.86
C CYS A 232 -11.93 -17.31 -6.34
N GLU A 233 -11.98 -16.26 -7.15
CA GLU A 233 -11.81 -16.34 -8.61
C GLU A 233 -10.35 -16.59 -9.02
N GLY A 234 -9.38 -16.13 -8.23
CA GLY A 234 -7.94 -16.23 -8.54
C GLY A 234 -7.36 -17.65 -8.52
N ASN A 235 -8.12 -18.64 -8.05
CA ASN A 235 -7.68 -20.04 -7.95
C ASN A 235 -8.21 -20.94 -9.08
N ALA A 236 -8.98 -20.39 -10.04
CA ALA A 236 -9.35 -21.12 -11.24
C ALA A 236 -8.17 -21.10 -12.22
N SER A 237 -7.19 -21.98 -12.02
CA SER A 237 -6.21 -22.29 -13.06
C SER A 237 -6.93 -22.74 -14.33
N GLU A 238 -6.38 -22.40 -15.50
CA GLU A 238 -6.82 -22.76 -16.85
C GLU A 238 -6.85 -24.28 -17.12
N ASP A 239 -7.60 -25.06 -16.35
CA ASP A 239 -7.95 -26.42 -16.73
C ASP A 239 -9.40 -26.41 -17.21
N GLY A 240 -9.53 -26.38 -18.54
CA GLY A 240 -10.79 -26.44 -19.26
C GLY A 240 -11.50 -27.75 -18.97
N GLY A 241 -12.34 -27.76 -17.94
CA GLY A 241 -13.19 -28.88 -17.59
C GLY A 241 -14.56 -28.37 -17.18
N ASN A 242 -15.53 -28.47 -18.10
CA ASN A 242 -16.96 -28.30 -17.85
C ASN A 242 -17.37 -29.08 -16.59
N THR A 243 -17.43 -28.39 -15.45
CA THR A 243 -18.14 -28.89 -14.28
C THR A 243 -18.84 -27.68 -13.66
N ALA A 244 -20.16 -27.73 -13.61
CA ALA A 244 -21.01 -26.83 -12.83
C ALA A 244 -20.80 -27.05 -11.31
N LEU A 245 -19.53 -27.00 -10.86
CA LEU A 245 -19.07 -27.46 -9.56
C LEU A 245 -17.83 -26.70 -9.06
N GLY A 246 -17.58 -25.47 -9.53
CA GLY A 246 -16.54 -24.57 -8.99
C GLY A 246 -16.85 -24.01 -7.59
N ASP A 247 -17.86 -24.56 -6.91
CA ASP A 247 -18.65 -23.88 -5.90
C ASP A 247 -18.54 -24.51 -4.49
N LYS A 248 -17.45 -25.23 -4.19
CA LYS A 248 -17.39 -26.04 -2.94
C LYS A 248 -16.21 -25.80 -2.01
N VAL A 249 -15.21 -25.01 -2.36
CA VAL A 249 -14.00 -24.87 -1.52
C VAL A 249 -13.62 -23.40 -1.37
N PHE A 250 -13.35 -22.98 -0.14
CA PHE A 250 -12.82 -21.66 0.15
C PHE A 250 -11.31 -21.61 -0.09
N SER A 251 -10.78 -20.44 -0.46
CA SER A 251 -9.35 -20.19 -0.61
C SER A 251 -8.65 -19.84 0.70
N SER A 252 -7.32 -20.05 0.77
CA SER A 252 -6.50 -19.61 1.91
C SER A 252 -6.61 -18.10 2.13
N GLU A 253 -6.73 -17.34 1.05
CA GLU A 253 -6.85 -15.87 1.06
C GLU A 253 -8.19 -15.43 1.65
N GLN A 254 -9.27 -16.18 1.38
CA GLN A 254 -10.57 -15.96 2.02
C GLN A 254 -10.53 -16.20 3.53
N ALA A 255 -9.86 -17.29 3.96
CA ALA A 255 -9.64 -17.54 5.39
C ALA A 255 -8.80 -16.44 6.04
N PHE A 256 -7.73 -16.00 5.36
CA PHE A 256 -6.86 -14.92 5.81
C PHE A 256 -7.60 -13.58 5.92
N LEU A 257 -8.43 -13.23 4.94
CA LEU A 257 -9.24 -12.00 5.00
C LEU A 257 -10.17 -12.04 6.22
N LEU A 258 -10.89 -13.15 6.44
CA LEU A 258 -11.75 -13.30 7.62
C LEU A 258 -10.96 -13.19 8.93
N GLN A 259 -9.78 -13.79 9.00
CA GLN A 259 -8.89 -13.66 10.14
C GLN A 259 -8.60 -12.19 10.44
N ILE A 260 -8.02 -11.47 9.47
CA ILE A 260 -7.57 -10.09 9.68
C ILE A 260 -8.74 -9.16 9.99
N ILE A 261 -9.88 -9.29 9.30
CA ILE A 261 -11.04 -8.47 9.62
C ILE A 261 -11.59 -8.79 11.02
N SER A 262 -11.58 -10.06 11.44
CA SER A 262 -12.00 -10.43 12.79
C SER A 262 -11.07 -9.87 13.87
N GLU A 263 -9.76 -9.84 13.62
CA GLU A 263 -8.79 -9.18 14.51
C GLU A 263 -9.04 -7.68 14.60
N ILE A 264 -9.20 -6.99 13.47
CA ILE A 264 -9.48 -5.54 13.42
C ILE A 264 -10.79 -5.22 14.16
N LEU A 265 -11.84 -6.00 13.92
CA LEU A 265 -13.14 -5.81 14.58
C LEU A 265 -13.02 -5.99 16.09
N ASN A 266 -12.23 -6.98 16.54
CA ASN A 266 -11.99 -7.21 17.96
C ASN A 266 -11.23 -6.04 18.60
N GLU A 267 -10.19 -5.54 17.92
CA GLU A 267 -9.39 -4.37 18.36
C GLU A 267 -10.24 -3.10 18.41
N ARG A 268 -11.20 -2.93 17.47
CA ARG A 268 -12.04 -1.73 17.31
C ARG A 268 -13.50 -1.93 17.71
N LEU A 269 -13.78 -2.86 18.61
CA LEU A 269 -15.14 -3.34 18.92
C LEU A 269 -16.12 -2.20 19.28
N ASN A 270 -15.63 -1.15 19.94
CA ASN A 270 -16.42 -0.01 20.41
C ASN A 270 -16.44 1.19 19.44
N GLU A 271 -15.65 1.13 18.37
CA GLU A 271 -15.44 2.25 17.45
C GLU A 271 -16.19 2.08 16.12
N VAL A 272 -16.25 0.85 15.62
CA VAL A 272 -16.82 0.55 14.31
C VAL A 272 -18.06 -0.30 14.46
N ARG A 273 -19.16 0.08 13.79
CA ARG A 273 -20.38 -0.72 13.76
C ARG A 273 -20.50 -1.44 12.44
N VAL A 274 -20.60 -2.76 12.48
CA VAL A 274 -20.73 -3.57 11.27
C VAL A 274 -22.16 -3.45 10.71
N PRO A 275 -22.34 -3.17 9.41
CA PRO A 275 -23.64 -3.16 8.76
C PRO A 275 -24.31 -4.54 8.75
N ASN A 276 -25.64 -4.58 8.77
CA ASN A 276 -26.42 -5.81 8.76
C ASN A 276 -26.15 -6.65 7.50
N GLU A 277 -25.91 -6.02 6.36
CA GLU A 277 -25.60 -6.67 5.09
C GLU A 277 -24.31 -7.48 5.19
N THR A 278 -23.26 -6.90 5.79
CA THR A 278 -22.00 -7.60 6.08
C THR A 278 -22.23 -8.74 7.07
N ALA A 279 -22.99 -8.52 8.14
CA ALA A 279 -23.31 -9.57 9.12
C ALA A 279 -24.04 -10.76 8.48
N LEU A 280 -25.04 -10.50 7.63
CA LEU A 280 -25.78 -11.53 6.88
C LEU A 280 -24.88 -12.27 5.89
N CYS A 281 -23.95 -11.56 5.23
CA CYS A 281 -22.96 -12.18 4.36
C CYS A 281 -22.06 -13.15 5.14
N VAL A 282 -21.51 -12.73 6.27
CA VAL A 282 -20.66 -13.57 7.13
C VAL A 282 -21.46 -14.78 7.68
N LEU A 283 -22.73 -14.60 8.05
CA LEU A 283 -23.61 -15.71 8.43
C LEU A 283 -23.81 -16.72 7.29
N GLY A 284 -23.94 -16.24 6.05
CA GLY A 284 -23.99 -17.10 4.86
C GLY A 284 -22.70 -17.89 4.66
N ILE A 285 -21.55 -17.24 4.80
CA ILE A 285 -20.22 -17.87 4.72
C ILE A 285 -20.08 -18.95 5.81
N PHE A 286 -20.46 -18.64 7.04
CA PHE A 286 -20.47 -19.60 8.14
C PHE A 286 -21.32 -20.84 7.83
N LYS A 287 -22.58 -20.66 7.40
CA LYS A 287 -23.46 -21.78 7.03
C LYS A 287 -22.88 -22.64 5.91
N ARG A 288 -22.29 -22.01 4.89
CA ARG A 288 -21.62 -22.71 3.78
C ARG A 288 -20.42 -23.51 4.29
N SER A 289 -19.59 -22.94 5.17
CA SER A 289 -18.42 -23.63 5.73
C SER A 289 -18.78 -24.88 6.53
N VAL A 290 -19.86 -24.84 7.32
CA VAL A 290 -20.36 -26.01 8.07
C VAL A 290 -20.73 -27.17 7.14
N SER A 291 -21.23 -26.89 5.94
CA SER A 291 -21.57 -27.93 4.95
C SER A 291 -20.36 -28.56 4.26
N ILE A 292 -19.19 -27.93 4.34
CA ILE A 292 -17.95 -28.35 3.67
C ILE A 292 -17.00 -29.06 4.65
N VAL A 293 -17.02 -28.68 5.92
CA VAL A 293 -16.10 -29.24 6.94
C VAL A 293 -16.35 -30.73 7.15
N ASP A 294 -15.28 -31.52 7.03
CA ASP A 294 -15.26 -32.92 7.47
C ASP A 294 -14.93 -32.99 8.96
N PHE A 295 -15.96 -33.18 9.79
CA PHE A 295 -15.82 -33.32 11.24
C PHE A 295 -15.14 -34.63 11.67
N GLY A 296 -14.87 -35.56 10.76
CA GLY A 296 -14.11 -36.79 11.03
C GLY A 296 -12.59 -36.57 11.04
N ALA A 297 -12.09 -35.51 10.42
CA ALA A 297 -10.68 -35.19 10.35
C ALA A 297 -10.19 -34.45 11.60
N ARG A 298 -9.13 -34.95 12.26
CA ARG A 298 -8.55 -34.28 13.44
C ARG A 298 -7.66 -33.11 13.00
N ALA A 299 -8.17 -31.89 13.12
CA ALA A 299 -7.40 -30.67 12.89
C ALA A 299 -6.63 -30.24 14.16
N LYS A 300 -5.74 -29.24 14.05
CA LYS A 300 -5.05 -28.66 15.21
C LYS A 300 -6.06 -28.00 16.17
N SER A 301 -5.74 -27.99 17.46
CA SER A 301 -6.52 -27.25 18.45
C SER A 301 -6.17 -25.75 18.36
N GLY A 302 -7.12 -24.93 17.90
CA GLY A 302 -6.96 -23.47 17.74
C GLY A 302 -6.82 -23.03 16.29
N LEU A 303 -7.19 -21.77 16.01
CA LEU A 303 -7.06 -21.15 14.68
C LEU A 303 -5.67 -20.52 14.51
N PRO A 304 -5.05 -20.60 13.32
CA PRO A 304 -5.46 -21.42 12.18
C PRO A 304 -5.20 -22.91 12.41
N THR A 305 -6.14 -23.75 11.97
CA THR A 305 -6.16 -25.21 12.18
C THR A 305 -5.34 -25.98 11.14
N GLY A 306 -5.02 -25.34 10.00
CA GLY A 306 -4.41 -25.97 8.83
C GLY A 306 -5.42 -26.54 7.82
N SER A 307 -6.73 -26.35 8.06
CA SER A 307 -7.80 -26.65 7.12
C SER A 307 -8.57 -25.37 6.81
N THR A 308 -8.52 -24.92 5.55
CA THR A 308 -9.15 -23.67 5.11
C THR A 308 -10.64 -23.60 5.42
N SER A 309 -11.38 -24.70 5.24
CA SER A 309 -12.83 -24.72 5.53
C SER A 309 -13.12 -24.58 7.02
N VAL A 310 -12.31 -25.19 7.89
CA VAL A 310 -12.41 -25.06 9.35
C VAL A 310 -12.00 -23.65 9.78
N ASP A 311 -11.00 -23.07 9.14
CA ASP A 311 -10.52 -21.73 9.45
C ASP A 311 -11.55 -20.66 9.06
N VAL A 312 -12.15 -20.77 7.87
CA VAL A 312 -13.28 -19.93 7.46
C VAL A 312 -14.45 -20.05 8.45
N MET A 313 -14.79 -21.27 8.86
CA MET A 313 -15.85 -21.50 9.84
C MET A 313 -15.54 -20.81 11.17
N GLY A 314 -14.33 -21.00 11.68
CA GLY A 314 -13.88 -20.45 12.96
C GLY A 314 -13.81 -18.93 12.97
N TYR A 315 -13.17 -18.32 11.97
CA TYR A 315 -13.10 -16.86 11.89
C TYR A 315 -14.46 -16.21 11.61
N SER A 316 -15.34 -16.85 10.84
CA SER A 316 -16.72 -16.36 10.68
C SER A 316 -17.49 -16.35 12.00
N LEU A 317 -17.30 -17.36 12.86
CA LEU A 317 -17.89 -17.39 14.20
C LEU A 317 -17.34 -16.30 15.11
N ILE A 318 -16.03 -16.07 15.10
CA ILE A 318 -15.38 -14.98 15.87
C ILE A 318 -15.96 -13.63 15.44
N PHE A 319 -16.06 -13.40 14.13
CA PHE A 319 -16.62 -12.19 13.56
C PHE A 319 -18.07 -11.99 14.01
N LEU A 320 -18.94 -13.00 13.85
CA LEU A 320 -20.34 -12.91 14.27
C LEU A 320 -20.50 -12.69 15.78
N ARG A 321 -19.67 -13.35 16.60
CA ARG A 321 -19.63 -13.13 18.05
C ARG A 321 -19.35 -11.66 18.37
N ASP A 322 -18.35 -11.09 17.70
CA ASP A 322 -17.93 -9.72 17.94
C ASP A 322 -19.01 -8.73 17.48
N ILE A 323 -19.68 -8.96 16.34
CA ILE A 323 -20.86 -8.18 15.92
C ILE A 323 -21.95 -8.22 17.00
N CYS A 324 -22.32 -9.40 17.51
CA CYS A 324 -23.34 -9.53 18.55
C CYS A 324 -22.96 -8.84 19.87
N ALA A 325 -21.66 -8.75 20.18
CA ALA A 325 -21.19 -8.04 21.37
C ALA A 325 -21.38 -6.51 21.25
N GLN A 326 -21.51 -5.97 20.03
CA GLN A 326 -21.73 -4.54 19.79
C GLN A 326 -23.15 -4.08 20.14
N ASP A 327 -24.15 -4.97 20.09
CA ASP A 327 -25.55 -4.62 20.34
C ASP A 327 -25.78 -4.15 21.80
N GLY A 328 -24.89 -4.47 22.73
CA GLY A 328 -24.91 -3.92 24.10
C GLY A 328 -24.56 -2.43 24.20
N LEU A 329 -23.93 -1.82 23.18
CA LEU A 329 -23.51 -0.41 23.19
C LEU A 329 -24.58 0.56 22.64
N GLY A 330 -25.47 0.06 21.77
CA GLY A 330 -26.50 0.87 21.11
C GLY A 330 -27.57 1.41 22.07
N ASP A 331 -27.81 0.69 23.18
CA ASP A 331 -28.79 1.07 24.20
C ASP A 331 -28.22 2.02 25.26
N LEU A 332 -26.90 2.05 25.47
CA LEU A 332 -26.25 2.98 26.41
C LEU A 332 -26.11 4.41 25.85
N LYS A 333 -25.87 4.56 24.54
CA LYS A 333 -25.79 5.89 23.88
C LYS A 333 -27.16 6.55 23.65
N LYS A 334 -28.27 5.84 23.90
CA LYS A 334 -29.63 6.42 23.87
C LYS A 334 -30.13 6.88 25.24
N VAL A 335 -29.35 6.65 26.29
CA VAL A 335 -29.73 6.91 27.69
C VAL A 335 -28.88 8.04 28.34
N LEU A 336 -27.94 8.61 27.59
CA LEU A 336 -27.16 9.82 27.96
C LEU A 336 -27.37 10.92 26.92
#